data_AF-A0AAE4CC76-F1
#
_entry.id   AF-A0AAE4CC76-F1
#
_cell.length_a   1.000
_cell.length_b   1.000
_cell.length_c   1.000
_cell.angle_alpha   90.00
_cell.angle_beta   90.00
_cell.angle_gamma   90.00
#
_symmetry.space_group_name_H-M   'P 1'
#
loop_
_entity.id
_entity.type
_entity.pdbx_description
1 polymer ?
#
loop_
_entity_poly.entity_id
_entity_poly.type
_entity_poly.pdbx_seq_one_letter_code
_entity_poly.pdbx_strand_id
1 'polypeptide(L)' 'MILLKGEEWGTAAEVANRLGDDVTVAMIRNWSRRDGLSSATVTGANGRPAVHYPLRIAAEIERAKRQGGRGRRRAA' A
#
# COMPACT_ATOMS: atom_id res chain seq x y z
N MET A 1 6.64 2.77 -10.01
CA MET A 1 7.23 3.21 -8.72
C MET A 1 8.07 4.44 -8.96
N ILE A 2 8.17 5.31 -7.97
CA ILE A 2 9.00 6.53 -7.96
C ILE A 2 9.77 6.61 -6.65
N LEU A 3 10.95 7.22 -6.67
CA LEU A 3 11.72 7.51 -5.46
C LEU A 3 11.43 8.95 -5.02
N LEU A 4 10.83 9.13 -3.85
CA LEU A 4 10.53 10.44 -3.28
C LEU A 4 11.21 10.56 -1.92
N LYS A 5 12.16 11.50 -1.81
CA LYS A 5 12.92 11.76 -0.57
C LYS A 5 13.60 10.50 0.03
N GLY A 6 14.08 9.60 -0.83
CA GLY A 6 14.73 8.35 -0.41
C GLY A 6 13.77 7.23 -0.01
N GLU A 7 12.46 7.43 -0.15
CA GLU A 7 11.45 6.40 0.04
C GLU A 7 10.84 5.99 -1.29
N GLU A 8 10.53 4.70 -1.45
CA GLU A 8 9.87 4.17 -2.65
C GLU A 8 8.36 4.36 -2.54
N TRP A 9 7.78 5.03 -3.53
CA TRP A 9 6.36 5.34 -3.62
C TRP A 9 5.77 4.75 -4.89
N GLY A 10 4.52 4.32 -4.83
CA GLY A 10 3.84 3.72 -5.97
C GLY A 10 2.35 3.96 -5.95
N THR A 11 1.73 3.83 -7.11
CA THR A 11 0.28 3.69 -7.17
C THR A 11 -0.16 2.46 -6.37
N ALA A 12 -1.43 2.42 -5.95
CA ALA A 12 -1.95 1.26 -5.21
C ALA A 12 -1.77 -0.08 -5.94
N ALA A 13 -1.80 -0.09 -7.28
CA ALA A 13 -1.56 -1.30 -8.08
C ALA A 13 -0.10 -1.73 -8.04
N GLU A 14 0.83 -0.79 -8.16
CA GLU A 14 2.27 -1.09 -8.08
C GLU A 14 2.66 -1.56 -6.68
N VAL A 15 2.14 -0.90 -5.63
CA VAL A 15 2.40 -1.28 -4.24
C VAL A 15 1.82 -2.66 -3.92
N ALA A 16 0.59 -2.94 -4.35
CA ALA A 16 -0.01 -4.27 -4.22
C ALA A 16 0.86 -5.35 -4.89
N ASN A 17 1.23 -5.14 -6.17
CA ASN A 17 2.09 -6.06 -6.91
C ASN A 17 3.44 -6.29 -6.19
N ARG A 18 4.01 -5.23 -5.58
CA ARG A 18 5.30 -5.34 -4.89
C ARG A 18 5.22 -6.07 -3.55
N LEU A 19 4.09 -5.98 -2.84
CA LEU A 19 3.86 -6.68 -1.58
C LEU A 19 3.42 -8.15 -1.79
N GLY A 20 2.95 -8.49 -2.98
CA GLY A 20 2.55 -9.84 -3.38
C GLY A 20 1.02 -10.04 -3.40
N ASP A 21 0.61 -11.21 -3.88
CA ASP A 21 -0.78 -11.51 -4.27
C ASP A 21 -1.81 -11.44 -3.13
N ASP A 22 -1.36 -11.54 -1.88
CA ASP A 22 -2.22 -11.40 -0.69
C ASP A 22 -2.70 -9.96 -0.48
N VAL A 23 -2.07 -8.98 -1.11
CA VAL A 23 -2.37 -7.56 -0.95
C VAL A 23 -3.05 -7.01 -2.19
N THR A 24 -4.28 -6.54 -2.01
CA THR A 24 -5.06 -5.97 -3.12
C THR A 24 -5.00 -4.44 -3.16
N VAL A 25 -5.28 -3.86 -4.32
CA VAL A 25 -5.46 -2.40 -4.50
C VAL A 25 -6.47 -1.82 -3.50
N ALA A 26 -7.55 -2.56 -3.22
CA ALA A 26 -8.57 -2.15 -2.26
C ALA A 26 -8.02 -2.10 -0.83
N MET A 27 -7.14 -3.04 -0.46
CA MET A 27 -6.49 -3.04 0.85
C MET A 27 -5.59 -1.81 1.02
N ILE A 28 -4.74 -1.49 0.04
CA ILE A 28 -3.89 -0.29 0.07
C ILE A 28 -4.73 0.98 0.28
N ARG A 29 -5.83 1.13 -0.47
CA ARG A 29 -6.74 2.26 -0.33
C ARG A 29 -7.41 2.30 1.04
N ASN A 30 -7.80 1.15 1.58
CA ASN A 30 -8.40 1.05 2.91
C ASN A 30 -7.41 1.39 4.02
N TRP A 31 -6.16 0.94 3.91
CA TRP A 31 -5.10 1.29 4.86
C TRP A 31 -4.85 2.79 4.90
N SER A 32 -4.94 3.47 3.76
CA SER A 32 -4.83 4.93 3.72
C SER A 32 -6.00 5.64 4.42
N ARG A 33 -7.20 5.06 4.33
CA ARG A 33 -8.40 5.62 4.96
C ARG A 33 -8.51 5.32 6.45
N ARG A 34 -8.02 4.17 6.91
CA ARG A 34 -8.32 3.63 8.25
C ARG A 34 -7.10 3.34 9.12
N ASP A 35 -5.97 3.03 8.51
CA ASP A 35 -4.78 2.52 9.20
C ASP A 35 -3.60 3.51 9.14
N GLY A 36 -3.85 4.73 8.66
CA GLY A 36 -2.86 5.82 8.65
C GLY A 36 -1.81 5.73 7.54
N LEU A 37 -2.03 4.93 6.49
CA LEU A 37 -1.10 4.91 5.35
C LEU A 37 -1.11 6.27 4.64
N SER A 38 0.04 6.95 4.66
CA SER A 38 0.23 8.22 3.96
C SER A 38 -0.05 8.08 2.47
N SER A 39 -0.57 9.14 1.87
CA SER A 39 -0.77 9.20 0.42
C SER A 39 -0.35 10.56 -0.11
N ALA A 40 0.15 10.59 -1.34
CA ALA A 40 0.58 11.80 -2.01
C ALA A 40 0.10 11.77 -3.46
N THR A 41 -0.43 12.88 -3.94
CA THR A 41 -0.74 13.04 -5.37
C THR A 41 0.53 13.46 -6.08
N VAL A 42 0.97 12.66 -7.04
CA VAL A 42 2.16 12.93 -7.84
C VAL A 42 1.77 12.91 -9.32
N THR A 43 2.19 13.94 -10.04
CA THR A 43 2.03 14.00 -11.50
C THR A 43 3.12 13.15 -12.14
N GLY A 44 2.71 12.06 -12.79
CA GLY A 44 3.63 11.17 -13.49
C GLY A 44 4.11 11.72 -14.83
N ALA A 45 4.99 10.97 -15.50
CA ALA A 45 5.54 11.33 -16.81
C ALA A 45 4.48 11.47 -17.91
N ASN A 46 3.30 10.87 -17.74
CA ASN A 46 2.15 11.02 -18.64
C ASN A 46 1.36 12.33 -18.42
N GLY A 47 1.84 13.23 -17.55
CA GLY A 47 1.21 14.50 -17.23
C GLY A 47 -0.08 14.37 -16.40
N ARG A 48 -0.44 13.17 -15.94
CA ARG A 48 -1.65 12.94 -15.15
C ARG A 48 -1.32 12.78 -13.67
N PRO A 49 -2.07 13.45 -12.77
CA PRO A 49 -1.91 13.24 -11.34
C PRO A 49 -2.42 11.85 -10.94
N ALA A 50 -1.64 11.14 -10.13
CA ALA A 50 -2.01 9.87 -9.56
C ALA A 50 -1.65 9.80 -8.08
N VAL A 51 -2.48 9.12 -7.30
CA VAL A 51 -2.22 8.92 -5.87
C VAL A 51 -1.20 7.81 -5.69
N HIS A 52 -0.14 8.14 -4.97
CA HIS A 52 0.95 7.25 -4.61
C HIS A 52 0.97 7.01 -3.10
N TYR A 53 1.45 5.85 -2.72
CA TYR A 53 1.57 5.36 -1.36
C TYR A 53 3.01 4.89 -1.11
N PRO A 54 3.57 5.11 0.09
CA PRO A 54 4.90 4.64 0.44
C PRO A 54 4.91 3.13 0.63
N LEU A 55 5.79 2.44 -0.09
CA LEU A 55 5.91 0.98 -0.08
C LEU A 55 6.29 0.45 1.31
N ARG A 56 7.25 1.08 1.98
CA ARG A 56 7.75 0.64 3.29
C ARG A 56 6.65 0.66 4.36
N ILE A 57 5.91 1.76 4.46
CA ILE A 57 4.80 1.86 5.43
C ILE A 57 3.67 0.88 5.09
N ALA A 58 3.37 0.70 3.80
CA ALA A 58 2.39 -0.30 3.38
C ALA A 58 2.82 -1.72 3.79
N ALA A 59 4.12 -2.06 3.67
CA ALA A 59 4.67 -3.33 4.15
C ALA A 59 4.59 -3.48 5.67
N GLU A 60 4.80 -2.41 6.43
CA GLU A 60 4.66 -2.41 7.89
C GLU A 60 3.21 -2.67 8.32
N ILE A 61 2.24 -2.03 7.67
CA ILE A 61 0.81 -2.26 7.92
C ILE A 61 0.43 -3.69 7.54
N GLU A 62 0.89 -4.19 6.39
CA GLU A 62 0.67 -5.57 5.97
C GLU A 62 1.16 -6.55 7.05
N ARG A 63 2.41 -6.40 7.48
CA ARG A 63 3.02 -7.24 8.51
C ARG A 63 2.24 -7.16 9.83
N ALA A 64 1.84 -5.95 10.24
CA ALA A 64 1.06 -5.76 11.45
C ALA A 64 -0.33 -6.41 11.37
N LYS A 65 -1.00 -6.35 10.21
CA LYS A 65 -2.31 -7.01 9.99
C LYS A 65 -2.17 -8.53 9.93
N ARG A 66 -1.12 -9.04 9.29
CA ARG A 66 -0.80 -10.47 9.23
C ARG A 66 -0.51 -11.05 10.62
N GLN A 67 0.19 -10.30 11.47
CA GLN A 67 0.47 -10.69 12.86
C GLN A 67 -0.72 -10.43 13.81
N GLY A 68 -1.53 -9.41 13.54
CA GLY A 68 -2.60 -8.92 14.42
C GLY A 68 -3.87 -9.78 14.44
N GLY A 69 -3.98 -10.81 13.60
CA GLY A 69 -4.86 -11.97 13.82
C GLY A 69 -6.37 -11.71 14.01
N ARG A 70 -6.93 -10.54 13.68
CA ARG A 70 -8.38 -10.31 13.74
C ARG A 70 -9.04 -10.67 12.41
N GLY A 71 -9.11 -11.98 12.16
CA GLY A 71 -9.84 -12.57 11.03
C GLY A 71 -9.83 -14.10 11.09
N ARG A 72 -10.73 -14.67 11.91
CA ARG A 72 -11.22 -16.07 11.96
C ARG A 72 -10.20 -17.16 11.58
N ARG A 73 -9.81 -17.99 12.57
CA ARG A 73 -9.21 -19.32 12.33
C ARG A 73 -9.98 -20.00 11.20
N ARG A 74 -9.33 -20.21 10.04
CA ARG A 74 -9.85 -21.14 9.04
C ARG A 74 -9.73 -22.52 9.68
N ALA A 75 -10.86 -23.07 10.11
CA ALA A 75 -10.90 -24.46 10.55
C ALA A 75 -10.62 -25.34 9.32
N ALA A 76 -9.54 -26.10 9.39
CA ALA A 76 -9.36 -27.38 8.74
C ALA A 76 -8.54 -28.24 9.70
#